data_AF-A0A2N1F2T4-F1
#
_entry.id   AF-A0A2N1F2T4-F1
#
_cell.length_a   1.000
_cell.length_b   1.000
_cell.length_c   1.000
_cell.angle_alpha   90.00
_cell.angle_beta   90.00
_cell.angle_gamma   90.00
#
_symmetry.space_group_name_H-M   'P 1'
#
loop_
_entity.id
_entity.type
_entity.pdbx_description
1 polymer ?
#
loop_
_entity_poly.entity_id
_entity_poly.type
_entity_poly.pdbx_seq_one_letter_code
_entity_poly.pdbx_strand_id
1 'polypeptide(L)'
;MKYILLILKILLAVFLIYGGFNHFYKPEFYNGFIPEFLPKLGVNYVSGIMEILLGIGLFIKGYQKKSAYGIFLLMILFMPIHIWDAFKEVPAIGSKTAAYIRIVVQILFIGWAYTIYKTTKHI
;
A
#
# COMPACT_ATOMS: atom_id res chain seq x y z
N MET A 1 -8.62 -22.92 5.66
CA MET A 1 -8.05 -22.07 4.59
C MET A 1 -8.94 -20.88 4.21
N LYS A 2 -10.24 -21.06 3.91
CA LYS A 2 -11.17 -19.97 3.53
C LYS A 2 -11.22 -18.79 4.54
N TYR A 3 -11.31 -19.09 5.84
CA TYR A 3 -11.36 -18.06 6.89
C TYR A 3 -10.06 -17.24 6.99
N ILE A 4 -8.90 -17.89 6.83
CA ILE A 4 -7.59 -17.21 6.85
C ILE A 4 -7.51 -16.19 5.71
N LEU A 5 -7.90 -16.58 4.49
CA LEU A 5 -7.90 -15.67 3.34
C LEU A 5 -8.88 -14.52 3.50
N LEU A 6 -10.04 -14.77 4.12
CA LEU A 6 -10.99 -13.71 4.44
C LEU A 6 -10.39 -12.70 5.42
N ILE A 7 -9.74 -13.19 6.49
CA ILE A 7 -9.06 -12.33 7.48
C ILE A 7 -7.94 -11.52 6.80
N LEU A 8 -7.07 -12.16 6.02
CA LEU A 8 -6.00 -11.47 5.28
C LEU A 8 -6.55 -10.39 4.34
N LYS A 9 -7.65 -10.67 3.65
CA LYS A 9 -8.33 -9.71 2.78
C LYS A 9 -8.88 -8.52 3.58
N ILE A 10 -9.52 -8.78 4.72
CA ILE A 10 -10.05 -7.72 5.59
C ILE A 10 -8.90 -6.84 6.11
N LEU A 11 -7.84 -7.45 6.65
CA LEU A 11 -6.69 -6.73 7.18
C LEU A 11 -6.01 -5.88 6.11
N LEU A 12 -5.78 -6.44 4.91
CA LEU A 12 -5.18 -5.70 3.80
C LEU A 12 -6.04 -4.51 3.37
N ALA A 13 -7.36 -4.70 3.27
CA ALA A 13 -8.27 -3.64 2.89
C ALA A 13 -8.32 -2.52 3.94
N VAL A 14 -8.43 -2.87 5.23
CA VAL A 14 -8.44 -1.90 6.32
C VAL A 14 -7.14 -1.11 6.35
N PHE A 15 -5.99 -1.77 6.18
CA PHE A 15 -4.70 -1.10 6.15
C PHE A 15 -4.60 -0.12 4.98
N LEU A 16 -4.99 -0.53 3.78
CA LEU A 16 -4.98 0.33 2.58
C LEU A 16 -5.95 1.51 2.71
N ILE A 17 -7.16 1.30 3.24
CA ILE A 17 -8.12 2.39 3.42
C ILE A 17 -7.61 3.38 4.48
N TYR A 18 -7.03 2.88 5.56
CA TYR A 18 -6.44 3.73 6.61
C TYR A 18 -5.22 4.51 6.11
N GLY A 19 -4.28 3.85 5.42
CA GLY A 19 -3.14 4.49 4.77
C GLY A 19 -3.57 5.54 3.75
N GLY A 20 -4.53 5.16 2.91
CA GLY A 20 -5.15 6.00 1.90
C GLY A 20 -5.80 7.25 2.48
N PHE A 21 -6.53 7.11 3.59
CA PHE A 21 -7.10 8.24 4.33
C PHE A 21 -6.01 9.17 4.90
N ASN A 22 -4.93 8.61 5.44
CA ASN A 22 -3.83 9.41 6.00
C ASN A 22 -3.15 10.31 4.95
N HIS A 23 -3.16 9.95 3.67
CA HIS A 23 -2.69 10.82 2.59
C HIS A 23 -3.43 12.18 2.56
N PHE A 24 -4.71 12.21 2.96
CA PHE A 24 -5.51 13.44 3.03
C PHE A 24 -5.47 14.10 4.40
N TYR A 25 -5.42 13.29 5.47
CA TYR A 25 -5.45 13.80 6.84
C TYR A 25 -4.13 14.42 7.29
N LYS A 26 -2.98 13.88 6.83
CA LYS A 26 -1.63 14.38 7.16
C LYS A 26 -0.73 14.37 5.91
N PRO A 27 -1.02 15.17 4.88
CA PRO A 27 -0.29 15.14 3.62
C PRO A 27 1.21 15.49 3.77
N GLU A 28 1.57 16.36 4.71
CA GLU A 28 2.95 16.84 4.91
C GLU A 28 3.91 15.73 5.31
N PHE A 29 3.41 14.69 6.00
CA PHE A 29 4.17 13.50 6.35
C PHE A 29 4.78 12.83 5.12
N TYR A 30 4.10 12.93 3.97
CA TYR A 30 4.49 12.24 2.75
C TYR A 30 5.51 13.02 1.91
N ASN A 31 5.71 14.32 2.18
CA ASN A 31 6.58 15.20 1.40
C ASN A 31 8.03 14.73 1.32
N GLY A 32 8.49 14.03 2.36
CA GLY A 32 9.84 13.47 2.41
C GLY A 32 10.03 12.22 1.54
N PHE A 33 8.95 11.57 1.11
CA PHE A 33 9.03 10.36 0.27
C PHE A 33 8.91 10.69 -1.23
N ILE A 34 8.35 11.85 -1.57
CA ILE A 34 8.08 12.24 -2.96
C ILE A 34 9.23 13.12 -3.47
N PRO A 35 9.88 12.77 -4.61
CA PRO A 35 10.91 13.58 -5.24
C PRO A 35 10.48 15.04 -5.49
N GLU A 36 11.42 15.97 -5.40
CA GLU A 36 11.14 17.42 -5.48
C GLU A 36 10.63 17.88 -6.84
N PHE A 37 11.00 17.20 -7.93
CA PHE A 37 10.56 17.54 -9.28
C PHE A 37 9.10 17.13 -9.56
N LEU A 38 8.44 16.41 -8.67
CA LEU A 38 7.05 15.98 -8.82
C LEU A 38 6.08 16.89 -8.04
N PRO A 39 4.82 17.02 -8.50
CA PRO A 39 3.80 17.76 -7.77
C PRO A 39 3.39 16.98 -6.51
N LYS A 40 4.09 17.22 -5.39
CA LYS A 40 4.01 16.42 -4.15
C LYS A 40 2.57 16.15 -3.71
N LEU A 41 1.76 17.19 -3.55
CA LEU A 41 0.37 17.06 -3.10
C LEU A 41 -0.48 16.22 -4.06
N GLY A 42 -0.33 16.45 -5.37
CA GLY A 42 -1.08 15.72 -6.40
C GLY A 42 -0.73 14.23 -6.42
N VAL A 43 0.56 13.90 -6.42
CA VAL A 43 1.04 12.50 -6.36
C VAL A 43 0.58 11.82 -5.07
N ASN A 44 0.62 12.55 -3.95
CA ASN A 44 0.19 12.06 -2.65
C ASN A 44 -1.30 11.70 -2.64
N TYR A 45 -2.16 12.60 -3.13
CA TYR A 45 -3.60 12.36 -3.18
C TYR A 45 -3.98 11.27 -4.17
N VAL A 46 -3.35 11.23 -5.36
CA VAL A 46 -3.60 10.13 -6.32
C VAL A 46 -3.26 8.78 -5.70
N SER A 47 -2.13 8.70 -4.98
CA SER A 47 -1.75 7.49 -4.25
C SER A 47 -2.82 7.10 -3.22
N GLY A 48 -3.27 8.06 -2.40
CA GLY A 48 -4.32 7.82 -1.40
C GLY A 48 -5.66 7.39 -2.00
N ILE A 49 -6.10 8.00 -3.11
CA ILE A 49 -7.31 7.58 -3.84
C ILE A 49 -7.17 6.13 -4.29
N MET A 50 -6.03 5.78 -4.90
CA MET A 50 -5.78 4.43 -5.40
C MET A 50 -5.82 3.40 -4.26
N GLU A 51 -5.18 3.67 -3.13
CA GLU A 51 -5.21 2.78 -1.96
C GLU A 51 -6.65 2.54 -1.46
N ILE A 52 -7.44 3.62 -1.29
CA ILE A 52 -8.83 3.53 -0.83
C ILE A 52 -9.69 2.72 -1.82
N LEU A 53 -9.67 3.09 -3.10
CA LEU A 53 -10.49 2.45 -4.12
C LEU A 53 -10.17 0.95 -4.26
N LEU A 54 -8.88 0.61 -4.24
CA LEU A 54 -8.44 -0.78 -4.31
C LEU A 54 -8.82 -1.56 -3.05
N GLY A 55 -8.65 -0.96 -1.86
CA GLY A 55 -9.07 -1.55 -0.59
C GLY A 55 -10.57 -1.84 -0.54
N ILE A 56 -11.42 -0.88 -0.90
CA ILE A 56 -12.88 -1.06 -1.01
C ILE A 56 -13.21 -2.14 -2.05
N GLY A 57 -12.54 -2.11 -3.19
CA GLY A 57 -12.78 -3.06 -4.29
C GLY A 57 -12.52 -4.54 -3.93
N LEU A 58 -11.73 -4.84 -2.88
CA LEU A 58 -11.61 -6.21 -2.34
C LEU A 58 -12.92 -6.77 -1.76
N PHE A 59 -13.94 -5.95 -1.54
CA PHE A 59 -15.26 -6.37 -1.06
C PHE A 59 -16.35 -6.34 -2.13
N ILE A 60 -16.12 -5.72 -3.29
CA ILE A 60 -17.12 -5.61 -4.35
C ILE A 60 -17.05 -6.82 -5.28
N LYS A 61 -18.14 -7.59 -5.35
CA LYS A 61 -18.27 -8.75 -6.26
C LYS A 61 -17.94 -8.35 -7.70
N GLY A 62 -17.08 -9.13 -8.37
CA GLY A 62 -16.60 -8.85 -9.73
C GLY A 62 -15.35 -7.96 -9.81
N TYR A 63 -15.01 -7.19 -8.77
CA TYR A 63 -13.81 -6.35 -8.73
C TYR A 63 -12.69 -6.91 -7.87
N GLN A 64 -13.01 -7.78 -6.89
CA GLN A 64 -12.07 -8.35 -5.93
C GLN A 64 -10.72 -8.78 -6.53
N LYS A 65 -10.76 -9.53 -7.65
CA LYS A 65 -9.54 -10.02 -8.31
C LYS A 65 -8.74 -8.90 -8.96
N LYS A 66 -9.42 -7.95 -9.62
CA LYS A 66 -8.78 -6.76 -10.23
C LYS A 66 -8.16 -5.88 -9.15
N SER A 67 -8.87 -5.69 -8.05
CA SER A 67 -8.39 -4.93 -6.88
C SER A 67 -7.17 -5.59 -6.25
N ALA A 68 -7.18 -6.91 -6.00
CA ALA A 68 -6.02 -7.61 -5.45
C ALA A 68 -4.79 -7.50 -6.36
N TYR A 69 -4.98 -7.60 -7.68
CA TYR A 69 -3.90 -7.39 -8.65
C TYR A 69 -3.41 -5.94 -8.67
N GLY A 70 -4.32 -4.97 -8.61
CA GLY A 70 -3.99 -3.55 -8.52
C GLY A 70 -3.19 -3.22 -7.27
N ILE A 71 -3.56 -3.77 -6.11
CA ILE A 71 -2.80 -3.62 -4.86
C ILE A 71 -1.41 -4.23 -5.03
N PHE A 72 -1.31 -5.43 -5.61
CA PHE A 72 -0.01 -6.06 -5.85
C PHE A 72 0.92 -5.15 -6.68
N LEU A 73 0.42 -4.58 -7.78
CA LEU A 73 1.19 -3.65 -8.61
C LEU A 73 1.53 -2.35 -7.87
N LEU A 74 0.57 -1.78 -7.14
CA LEU A 74 0.78 -0.56 -6.37
C LEU A 74 1.86 -0.75 -5.29
N MET A 75 1.83 -1.89 -4.60
CA MET A 75 2.84 -2.21 -3.59
C MET A 75 4.23 -2.42 -4.20
N ILE A 76 4.33 -3.02 -5.39
CA ILE A 76 5.60 -3.08 -6.13
C ILE A 76 6.08 -1.67 -6.49
N LEU A 77 5.18 -0.80 -6.94
CA LEU A 77 5.51 0.57 -7.31
C LEU A 77 5.99 1.43 -6.12
N PHE A 78 5.47 1.18 -4.91
CA PHE A 78 5.91 1.88 -3.70
C PHE A 78 7.22 1.34 -3.13
N MET A 79 7.60 0.10 -3.44
CA MET A 79 8.82 -0.51 -2.89
C MET A 79 10.10 0.31 -3.14
N PRO A 80 10.38 0.82 -4.36
CA PRO A 80 11.52 1.69 -4.60
C PRO A 80 11.56 2.93 -3.71
N ILE A 81 10.40 3.50 -3.36
CA ILE A 81 10.29 4.68 -2.49
C ILE A 81 10.74 4.33 -1.07
N HIS A 82 10.34 3.17 -0.54
CA HIS A 82 10.74 2.74 0.81
C HIS A 82 12.20 2.32 0.87
N ILE A 83 12.71 1.67 -0.18
CA ILE A 83 14.13 1.36 -0.31
C ILE A 83 14.94 2.66 -0.32
N TRP A 84 14.57 3.62 -1.18
CA TRP A 84 15.25 4.91 -1.25
C TRP A 84 15.25 5.64 0.09
N ASP A 85 14.12 5.66 0.80
CA ASP A 85 14.02 6.27 2.13
C ASP A 85 14.97 5.61 3.15
N ALA A 86 15.08 4.28 3.13
CA ALA A 86 15.99 3.55 4.01
C ALA A 86 17.47 3.87 3.75
N PHE A 87 17.83 4.32 2.55
CA PHE A 87 19.20 4.72 2.22
C PHE A 87 19.56 6.16 2.60
N LYS A 88 18.58 7.05 2.84
CA LYS A 88 18.85 8.44 3.27
C LYS A 88 19.56 8.49 4.61
N GLU A 89 20.47 9.43 4.82
CA GLU A 89 21.12 9.63 6.14
C GLU A 89 20.08 9.80 7.25
N VAL A 90 19.06 10.64 6.99
CA VAL A 90 17.87 10.81 7.83
C VAL A 90 16.63 10.39 7.03
N PRO A 91 16.09 9.17 7.27
CA PRO A 91 14.86 8.71 6.61
C PRO A 91 13.66 9.60 6.92
N ALA A 92 12.78 9.83 5.95
CA ALA A 92 11.55 10.60 6.13
C ALA A 92 10.58 9.93 7.12
N ILE A 93 10.65 8.61 7.27
CA ILE A 93 9.87 7.88 8.30
C ILE A 93 10.40 8.12 9.73
N GLY A 94 11.58 8.76 9.88
CA GLY A 94 12.14 9.19 11.15
C GLY A 94 13.40 8.41 11.57
N SER A 95 13.40 7.08 11.49
CA SER A 95 14.58 6.27 11.86
C SER A 95 14.89 5.18 10.85
N LYS A 96 16.16 4.77 10.78
CA LYS A 96 16.63 3.65 9.94
C LYS A 96 15.90 2.35 10.28
N THR A 97 15.70 2.08 11.56
CA THR A 97 14.94 0.90 12.02
C THR A 97 13.52 0.91 11.49
N ALA A 98 12.81 2.05 11.59
CA ALA A 98 11.46 2.18 11.03
C ALA A 98 11.44 2.01 9.51
N ALA A 99 12.46 2.52 8.80
CA ALA A 99 12.57 2.37 7.35
C ALA A 99 12.77 0.90 6.94
N TYR A 100 13.62 0.14 7.63
CA TYR A 100 13.80 -1.29 7.35
C TYR A 100 12.55 -2.11 7.68
N ILE A 101 11.88 -1.82 8.80
CA ILE A 101 10.60 -2.46 9.14
C ILE A 101 9.58 -2.20 8.02
N ARG A 102 9.52 -0.97 7.49
CA ARG A 102 8.61 -0.61 6.40
C ARG A 102 8.86 -1.44 5.14
N ILE A 103 10.11 -1.72 4.78
CA ILE A 103 10.45 -2.59 3.64
C ILE A 103 9.95 -4.01 3.86
N VAL A 104 10.15 -4.58 5.06
CA VAL A 104 9.66 -5.93 5.39
C VAL A 104 8.14 -5.99 5.31
N VAL A 105 7.44 -5.01 5.90
CA VAL A 105 5.99 -4.87 5.82
C VAL A 105 5.52 -4.75 4.36
N GLN A 106 6.27 -4.00 3.54
CA GLN A 106 5.97 -3.85 2.12
C GLN A 106 6.08 -5.19 1.36
N ILE A 107 7.11 -6.00 1.63
CA ILE A 107 7.24 -7.35 1.06
C ILE A 107 6.04 -8.24 1.47
N LEU A 108 5.62 -8.16 2.74
CA LEU A 108 4.45 -8.89 3.23
C LEU A 108 3.18 -8.50 2.49
N PHE A 109 2.94 -7.20 2.27
CA PHE A 109 1.77 -6.75 1.50
C PHE A 109 1.79 -7.18 0.05
N ILE A 110 2.95 -7.18 -0.61
CA ILE A 110 3.10 -7.73 -1.96
C ILE A 110 2.67 -9.22 -1.96
N GLY A 111 3.21 -10.01 -1.04
CA GLY A 111 2.89 -11.44 -0.92
C GLY A 111 1.41 -11.71 -0.62
N TRP A 112 0.82 -10.93 0.29
CA TRP A 112 -0.60 -11.04 0.64
C TRP A 112 -1.53 -10.69 -0.52
N ALA A 113 -1.28 -9.57 -1.20
CA ALA A 113 -2.06 -9.14 -2.36
C ALA A 113 -2.00 -10.19 -3.48
N TYR A 114 -0.81 -10.73 -3.76
CA TYR A 114 -0.63 -11.80 -4.74
C TYR A 114 -1.38 -13.09 -4.35
N THR A 115 -1.32 -13.48 -3.08
CA THR A 115 -2.03 -14.65 -2.56
C THR A 115 -3.54 -14.51 -2.71
N ILE A 116 -4.10 -13.34 -2.37
CA ILE A 116 -5.52 -13.03 -2.56
C ILE A 116 -5.89 -13.07 -4.04
N TYR A 117 -5.09 -12.43 -4.91
CA TYR A 117 -5.30 -12.42 -6.36
C TYR A 117 -5.38 -13.84 -6.96
N LYS A 118 -4.46 -14.72 -6.58
CA LYS A 118 -4.43 -16.11 -7.04
C LYS A 118 -5.64 -16.90 -6.58
N THR A 119 -6.16 -16.61 -5.39
CA THR A 119 -7.22 -17.42 -4.77
C THR A 119 -8.64 -16.92 -5.05
N THR A 120 -8.80 -15.66 -5.48
CA THR A 120 -10.12 -15.03 -5.72
C THR A 120 -10.92 -15.66 -6.89
N LYS A 121 -10.35 -16.61 -7.65
CA LYS A 121 -11.13 -17.44 -8.60
C LYS A 121 -11.92 -18.57 -7.92
N HIS A 122 -11.67 -18.85 -6.65
CA HIS A 122 -12.17 -20.01 -5.91
C HIS A 122 -13.03 -19.63 -4.68
N ILE A 123 -13.51 -18.39 -4.61
CA ILE A 123 -14.32 -17.87 -3.49
C ILE A 123 -15.64 -17.33 -4.04
#